data_AF-A0A1M5BYM9-F1
#
_entry.id   AF-A0A1M5BYM9-F1
#
_cell.length_a   1.000
_cell.length_b   1.000
_cell.length_c   1.000
_cell.angle_alpha   90.00
_cell.angle_beta   90.00
_cell.angle_gamma   90.00
#
_symmetry.space_group_name_H-M   'P 1'
#
loop_
_entity.id
_entity.type
_entity.pdbx_description
1 polymer ?
#
loop_
_entity_poly.entity_id
_entity_poly.type
_entity_poly.pdbx_seq_one_letter_code
_entity_poly.pdbx_strand_id
1 'polypeptide(L)'
;MNEQEFLQAIQQEAQAAGINPLLLVAGIEGLYTFREVPAQELNFQLLDSLILTIFALRVGDTFDTIARQNMEASNLETRVKAEWELTEMDPAEIQKTGDAFLASFAKMVGDSSPVRRYHRKALEVAAMEIKKAQVQFENNSIGAIVFEICRGRLKDNLHLAALFGR
;
A
#
# COMPACT_ATOMS: atom_id res chain seq x y z
N MET A 1 -6.90 3.76 -22.69
CA MET A 1 -6.24 2.61 -22.04
C MET A 1 -7.29 1.87 -21.23
N ASN A 2 -7.42 0.57 -21.43
CA ASN A 2 -8.28 -0.27 -20.59
C ASN A 2 -7.53 -0.70 -19.31
N GLU A 3 -8.25 -1.22 -18.32
CA GLU A 3 -7.67 -1.61 -17.02
C GLU A 3 -6.60 -2.71 -17.15
N GLN A 4 -6.76 -3.65 -18.09
CA GLN A 4 -5.79 -4.70 -18.35
C GLN A 4 -4.45 -4.17 -18.89
N GLU A 5 -4.49 -3.23 -19.84
CA GLU A 5 -3.32 -2.57 -20.39
C GLU A 5 -2.57 -1.78 -19.31
N PHE A 6 -3.32 -1.08 -18.45
CA PHE A 6 -2.75 -0.38 -17.29
C PHE A 6 -2.00 -1.36 -16.37
N LEU A 7 -2.65 -2.45 -15.96
CA LEU A 7 -2.06 -3.43 -15.05
C LEU A 7 -0.83 -4.11 -15.66
N GLN A 8 -0.85 -4.42 -16.96
CA GLN A 8 0.31 -4.99 -17.65
C GLN A 8 1.50 -4.02 -17.68
N ALA A 9 1.25 -2.75 -18.02
CA ALA A 9 2.30 -1.73 -18.03
C ALA A 9 2.90 -1.54 -16.61
N ILE A 10 2.07 -1.50 -15.58
CA ILE A 10 2.54 -1.45 -14.18
C ILE A 10 3.39 -2.66 -13.83
N GLN A 11 2.95 -3.86 -14.21
CA GLN A 11 3.70 -5.08 -13.91
C GLN A 11 5.07 -5.09 -14.58
N GLN A 12 5.14 -4.70 -15.86
CA GLN A 12 6.40 -4.60 -16.60
C GLN A 12 7.35 -3.58 -15.97
N GLU A 13 6.83 -2.42 -15.59
CA GLU A 13 7.64 -1.32 -15.07
C GLU A 13 8.09 -1.57 -13.63
N ALA A 14 7.23 -2.14 -12.80
CA ALA A 14 7.60 -2.60 -11.47
C ALA A 14 8.69 -3.68 -11.54
N GLN A 15 8.57 -4.63 -12.47
CA GLN A 15 9.59 -5.66 -12.70
C GLN A 15 10.92 -5.04 -13.17
N ALA A 16 10.88 -4.11 -14.13
CA ALA A 16 12.06 -3.39 -14.61
C ALA A 16 12.69 -2.48 -13.55
N ALA A 17 11.89 -2.01 -12.59
CA ALA A 17 12.31 -1.22 -11.45
C ALA A 17 12.66 -2.09 -10.22
N GLY A 18 12.49 -3.41 -10.25
CA GLY A 18 12.75 -4.31 -9.13
C GLY A 18 11.86 -4.14 -7.90
N ILE A 19 10.72 -3.45 -8.04
CA ILE A 19 9.78 -3.18 -6.94
C ILE A 19 8.53 -4.05 -7.05
N ASN A 20 7.79 -4.18 -5.95
CA ASN A 20 6.50 -4.85 -5.96
C ASN A 20 5.49 -4.10 -6.85
N PRO A 21 4.79 -4.76 -7.79
CA PRO A 21 3.79 -4.10 -8.62
C PRO A 21 2.66 -3.43 -7.83
N LEU A 22 2.19 -4.05 -6.74
CA LEU A 22 1.16 -3.46 -5.89
C LEU A 22 1.64 -2.21 -5.14
N LEU A 23 2.94 -2.16 -4.82
CA LEU A 23 3.56 -0.95 -4.26
C LEU A 23 3.58 0.19 -5.29
N LEU A 24 3.85 -0.11 -6.57
CA LEU A 24 3.80 0.89 -7.63
C LEU A 24 2.38 1.40 -7.87
N VAL A 25 1.37 0.51 -7.86
CA VAL A 25 -0.05 0.92 -7.92
C VAL A 25 -0.40 1.85 -6.75
N ALA A 26 -0.10 1.44 -5.52
CA ALA A 26 -0.35 2.26 -4.32
C ALA A 26 0.38 3.62 -4.38
N GLY A 27 1.59 3.60 -4.94
CA GLY A 27 2.38 4.79 -5.24
C GLY A 27 1.66 5.77 -6.17
N ILE A 28 1.14 5.27 -7.28
CA ILE A 28 0.41 6.07 -8.27
C ILE A 28 -0.88 6.62 -7.68
N GLU A 29 -1.64 5.82 -6.93
CA GLU A 29 -2.83 6.27 -6.22
C GLU A 29 -2.53 7.37 -5.20
N GLY A 30 -1.43 7.21 -4.45
CA GLY A 30 -0.90 8.23 -3.57
C GLY A 30 -0.63 9.53 -4.33
N LEU A 31 0.11 9.47 -5.43
CA LEU A 31 0.43 10.63 -6.27
C LEU A 31 -0.82 11.30 -6.87
N TYR A 32 -1.83 10.52 -7.27
CA TYR A 32 -3.10 11.06 -7.76
C TYR A 32 -3.83 11.91 -6.73
N THR A 33 -3.65 11.63 -5.43
CA THR A 33 -4.19 12.45 -4.33
C THR A 33 -3.55 13.84 -4.30
N PHE A 34 -2.34 13.98 -4.83
CA PHE A 34 -1.58 15.24 -4.93
C PHE A 34 -1.59 15.84 -6.33
N ARG A 35 -2.44 15.39 -7.25
CA ARG A 35 -2.42 15.83 -8.67
C ARG A 35 -2.55 17.34 -8.90
N GLU A 36 -3.12 18.07 -7.94
CA GLU A 36 -3.29 19.52 -8.00
C GLU A 36 -2.16 20.29 -7.31
N VAL A 37 -1.20 19.58 -6.69
CA VAL A 37 -0.05 20.16 -5.99
C VAL A 37 1.14 20.21 -6.94
N PRO A 38 1.81 21.37 -7.12
CA PRO A 38 3.01 21.46 -7.93
C PRO A 38 4.09 20.49 -7.45
N ALA A 39 4.86 19.91 -8.38
CA ALA A 39 5.85 18.89 -8.04
C ALA A 39 6.89 19.37 -7.00
N GLN A 40 7.30 20.64 -7.05
CA GLN A 40 8.24 21.21 -6.07
C GLN A 40 7.66 21.40 -4.66
N GLU A 41 6.34 21.36 -4.49
CA GLU A 41 5.64 21.55 -3.22
C GLU A 41 5.15 20.24 -2.60
N LEU A 42 5.47 19.10 -3.21
CA LEU A 42 5.07 17.79 -2.71
C LEU A 42 5.66 17.52 -1.32
N ASN A 43 4.76 17.26 -0.36
CA ASN A 43 5.15 16.78 0.96
C ASN A 43 5.41 15.27 0.91
N PHE A 44 6.66 14.89 0.66
CA PHE A 44 7.06 13.50 0.55
C PHE A 44 6.83 12.68 1.83
N GLN A 45 6.89 13.28 3.02
CA GLN A 45 6.62 12.56 4.26
C GLN A 45 5.14 12.14 4.37
N LEU A 46 4.24 13.03 3.96
CA LEU A 46 2.81 12.72 3.89
C LEU A 46 2.54 11.69 2.80
N LEU A 47 3.16 11.85 1.63
CA LEU A 47 3.05 10.89 0.53
C LEU A 47 3.55 9.50 0.93
N ASP A 48 4.69 9.40 1.62
CA ASP A 48 5.24 8.13 2.14
C ASP A 48 4.23 7.41 3.04
N SER A 49 3.62 8.16 3.96
CA SER A 49 2.62 7.63 4.91
C SER A 49 1.36 7.15 4.20
N LEU A 50 0.92 7.90 3.17
CA LEU A 50 -0.24 7.56 2.36
C LEU A 50 0.04 6.30 1.52
N ILE A 51 1.19 6.22 0.85
CA ILE A 51 1.59 5.06 0.05
C ILE A 51 1.67 3.81 0.92
N LEU A 52 2.29 3.90 2.11
CA LEU A 52 2.32 2.79 3.05
C LEU A 52 0.91 2.32 3.42
N THR A 53 0.00 3.25 3.69
CA THR A 53 -1.38 2.94 4.08
C THR A 53 -2.16 2.26 2.94
N ILE A 54 -2.12 2.83 1.73
CA ILE A 54 -2.78 2.26 0.56
C ILE A 54 -2.20 0.87 0.25
N PHE A 55 -0.88 0.73 0.32
CA PHE A 55 -0.24 -0.55 0.05
C PHE A 55 -0.59 -1.59 1.11
N ALA A 56 -0.60 -1.22 2.39
CA ALA A 56 -1.02 -2.10 3.47
C ALA A 56 -2.49 -2.53 3.35
N LEU A 57 -3.39 -1.66 2.86
CA LEU A 57 -4.77 -2.05 2.55
C LEU A 57 -4.82 -3.14 1.48
N ARG A 58 -4.09 -2.96 0.36
CA ARG A 58 -4.06 -3.95 -0.74
C ARG A 58 -3.47 -5.29 -0.32
N VAL A 59 -2.42 -5.27 0.51
CA VAL A 59 -1.88 -6.49 1.12
C VAL A 59 -2.91 -7.10 2.08
N GLY A 60 -3.61 -6.25 2.85
CA GLY A 60 -4.71 -6.62 3.73
C GLY A 60 -5.84 -7.35 3.02
N ASP A 61 -6.24 -6.91 1.82
CA ASP A 61 -7.27 -7.58 1.01
C ASP A 61 -6.88 -9.03 0.66
N THR A 62 -5.59 -9.29 0.46
CA THR A 62 -5.08 -10.64 0.22
C THR A 62 -5.19 -11.49 1.49
N PHE A 63 -4.85 -10.93 2.66
CA PHE A 63 -5.02 -11.63 3.94
C PHE A 63 -6.48 -11.86 4.31
N ASP A 64 -7.37 -10.89 4.06
CA ASP A 64 -8.81 -11.03 4.25
C ASP A 64 -9.36 -12.16 3.37
N THR A 65 -9.01 -12.19 2.09
CA THR A 65 -9.41 -13.25 1.15
C THR A 65 -8.96 -14.63 1.66
N ILE A 66 -7.69 -14.77 2.05
CA ILE A 66 -7.14 -16.02 2.59
C ILE A 66 -7.86 -16.42 3.87
N ALA A 67 -8.12 -15.49 4.78
CA ALA A 67 -8.82 -15.78 6.02
C ALA A 67 -10.26 -16.23 5.75
N ARG A 68 -10.98 -15.58 4.83
CA ARG A 68 -12.34 -16.00 4.43
C ARG A 68 -12.37 -17.38 3.81
N GLN A 69 -11.41 -17.70 2.92
CA GLN A 69 -11.28 -19.05 2.36
C GLN A 69 -11.01 -20.09 3.46
N ASN A 70 -10.18 -19.74 4.45
CA ASN A 70 -9.87 -20.61 5.58
C ASN A 70 -11.04 -20.83 6.55
N MET A 71 -12.09 -20.00 6.52
CA MET A 71 -13.33 -20.26 7.27
C MET A 71 -14.09 -21.48 6.75
N GLU A 72 -13.91 -21.82 5.47
CA GLU A 72 -14.51 -22.99 4.83
C GLU A 72 -13.66 -24.26 4.98
N ALA A 73 -12.48 -24.15 5.61
CA ALA A 73 -11.58 -25.27 5.80
C ALA A 73 -12.23 -26.37 6.69
N SER A 74 -11.95 -27.63 6.38
CA SER A 74 -12.42 -28.76 7.18
C SER A 74 -11.75 -28.84 8.56
N ASN A 75 -10.51 -28.35 8.66
CA ASN A 75 -9.73 -28.31 9.90
C ASN A 75 -10.23 -27.22 10.87
N LEU A 76 -10.54 -27.60 12.11
CA LEU A 76 -10.98 -26.67 13.15
C LEU A 76 -9.93 -25.62 13.49
N GLU A 77 -8.65 -26.01 13.59
CA GLU A 77 -7.56 -25.09 13.93
C GLU A 77 -7.43 -23.97 12.90
N THR A 78 -7.55 -24.32 11.61
CA THR A 78 -7.51 -23.36 10.49
C THR A 78 -8.66 -22.36 10.57
N ARG A 79 -9.88 -22.82 10.89
CA ARG A 79 -11.05 -21.94 11.03
C ARG A 79 -10.92 -21.00 12.23
N VAL A 80 -10.48 -21.49 13.38
CA VAL A 80 -10.29 -20.66 14.59
C VAL A 80 -9.26 -19.56 14.33
N LYS A 81 -8.15 -19.90 13.64
CA LYS A 81 -7.16 -18.91 13.25
C LYS A 81 -7.73 -17.87 12.29
N ALA A 82 -8.50 -18.29 11.29
CA ALA A 82 -9.13 -17.38 10.34
C ALA A 82 -10.12 -16.41 11.00
N GLU A 83 -10.95 -16.91 11.92
CA GLU A 83 -11.89 -16.09 12.69
C GLU A 83 -11.15 -15.04 13.53
N TRP A 84 -10.04 -15.43 14.16
CA TRP A 84 -9.19 -14.51 14.88
C TRP A 84 -8.63 -13.41 13.97
N GLU A 85 -8.09 -13.74 12.80
CA GLU A 85 -7.56 -12.75 11.84
C GLU A 85 -8.63 -11.74 11.36
N LEU A 86 -9.88 -12.21 11.18
CA LEU A 86 -11.02 -11.40 10.72
C LEU A 86 -11.64 -10.53 11.83
N THR A 87 -11.24 -10.73 13.08
CA THR A 87 -11.74 -9.95 14.21
C THR A 87 -11.30 -8.50 14.10
N GLU A 88 -12.26 -7.59 14.25
CA GLU A 88 -12.00 -6.15 14.31
C GLU A 88 -11.25 -5.81 15.61
N MET A 89 -10.24 -4.95 15.49
CA MET A 89 -9.47 -4.42 16.60
C MET A 89 -10.10 -3.12 17.06
N ASP A 90 -10.42 -3.04 18.35
CA ASP A 90 -10.91 -1.78 18.90
C ASP A 90 -9.76 -0.75 19.01
N PRO A 91 -10.07 0.57 19.00
CA PRO A 91 -9.03 1.60 19.09
C PRO A 91 -8.17 1.52 20.36
N ALA A 92 -8.71 1.01 21.48
CA ALA A 92 -7.97 0.87 22.72
C ALA A 92 -6.98 -0.30 22.66
N GLU A 93 -7.33 -1.39 21.99
CA GLU A 93 -6.48 -2.53 21.68
C GLU A 93 -5.33 -2.09 20.78
N ILE A 94 -5.63 -1.33 19.72
CA ILE A 94 -4.61 -0.77 18.82
C ILE A 94 -3.60 0.07 19.60
N GLN A 95 -4.06 0.97 20.48
CA GLN A 95 -3.16 1.78 21.32
C GLN A 95 -2.31 0.91 22.27
N LYS A 96 -2.88 -0.14 22.86
CA LYS A 96 -2.16 -1.06 23.77
C LYS A 96 -1.04 -1.84 23.08
N THR A 97 -1.10 -2.03 21.76
CA THR A 97 -0.03 -2.73 21.02
C THR A 97 1.31 -1.98 21.04
N GLY A 98 1.29 -0.65 21.22
CA GLY A 98 2.47 0.21 21.09
C GLY A 98 3.01 0.33 19.65
N ASP A 99 2.30 -0.20 18.65
CA ASP A 99 2.71 -0.14 17.25
C ASP A 99 2.28 1.21 16.64
N ALA A 100 3.28 2.07 16.40
CA ALA A 100 3.07 3.40 15.82
C ALA A 100 2.54 3.34 14.38
N PHE A 101 2.89 2.31 13.60
CA PHE A 101 2.39 2.15 12.24
C PHE A 101 0.92 1.72 12.26
N LEU A 102 0.55 0.78 13.12
CA LEU A 102 -0.85 0.37 13.28
C LEU A 102 -1.73 1.51 13.79
N ALA A 103 -1.24 2.31 14.75
CA ALA A 103 -1.95 3.49 15.24
C ALA A 103 -2.14 4.56 14.15
N SER A 104 -1.09 4.83 13.36
CA SER A 104 -1.15 5.78 12.24
C SER A 104 -2.11 5.29 11.15
N PHE A 105 -2.03 4.00 10.80
CA PHE A 105 -2.92 3.34 9.85
C PHE A 105 -4.39 3.46 10.30
N ALA A 106 -4.69 3.08 11.54
CA ALA A 106 -6.05 3.17 12.08
C ALA A 106 -6.61 4.61 12.04
N LYS A 107 -5.76 5.61 12.32
CA LYS A 107 -6.14 7.02 12.21
C LYS A 107 -6.42 7.44 10.77
N MET A 108 -5.64 6.96 9.81
CA MET A 108 -5.78 7.31 8.39
C MET A 108 -7.02 6.66 7.78
N VAL A 109 -7.33 5.42 8.14
CA VAL A 109 -8.55 4.73 7.69
C VAL A 109 -9.79 5.28 8.40
N GLY A 110 -9.67 5.66 9.68
CA GLY A 110 -10.77 6.21 10.47
C GLY A 110 -11.98 5.28 10.51
N ASP A 111 -13.19 5.84 10.51
CA ASP A 111 -14.44 5.08 10.58
C ASP A 111 -14.89 4.49 9.22
N SER A 112 -14.10 4.69 8.16
CA SER A 112 -14.49 4.28 6.80
C SER A 112 -14.32 2.78 6.53
N SER A 113 -13.45 2.10 7.30
CA SER A 113 -13.22 0.66 7.18
C SER A 113 -12.70 0.08 8.49
N PRO A 114 -13.17 -1.10 8.92
CA PRO A 114 -12.75 -1.71 10.17
C PRO A 114 -11.29 -2.19 10.10
N VAL A 115 -10.51 -1.83 11.12
CA VAL A 115 -9.14 -2.34 11.28
C VAL A 115 -9.18 -3.72 11.92
N ARG A 116 -9.01 -4.76 11.11
CA ARG A 116 -8.90 -6.16 11.57
C ARG A 116 -7.49 -6.59 11.93
N ARG A 117 -7.37 -7.70 12.69
CA ARG A 117 -6.07 -8.24 13.16
C ARG A 117 -5.07 -8.51 12.05
N TYR A 118 -5.52 -8.96 10.89
CA TYR A 118 -4.61 -9.21 9.76
C TYR A 118 -3.88 -7.94 9.27
N HIS A 119 -4.42 -6.73 9.52
CA HIS A 119 -3.77 -5.49 9.06
C HIS A 119 -2.40 -5.28 9.69
N ARG A 120 -2.16 -5.82 10.90
CA ARG A 120 -0.83 -5.77 11.51
C ARG A 120 0.20 -6.50 10.63
N LYS A 121 -0.12 -7.72 10.18
CA LYS A 121 0.73 -8.49 9.27
C LYS A 121 0.85 -7.81 7.91
N ALA A 122 -0.24 -7.22 7.43
CA ALA A 122 -0.23 -6.47 6.19
C ALA A 122 0.73 -5.27 6.24
N LEU A 123 0.73 -4.52 7.34
CA LEU A 123 1.66 -3.42 7.59
C LEU A 123 3.11 -3.89 7.68
N GLU A 124 3.37 -5.00 8.37
CA GLU A 124 4.72 -5.59 8.44
C GLU A 124 5.24 -5.96 7.04
N VAL A 125 4.43 -6.65 6.24
CA VAL A 125 4.78 -7.02 4.85
C VAL A 125 4.98 -5.78 3.98
N ALA A 126 4.08 -4.80 4.07
CA ALA A 126 4.18 -3.55 3.31
C ALA A 126 5.46 -2.78 3.69
N ALA A 127 5.78 -2.69 4.97
CA ALA A 127 7.00 -2.03 5.45
C ALA A 127 8.27 -2.74 4.97
N MET A 128 8.29 -4.09 4.95
CA MET A 128 9.42 -4.85 4.42
C MET A 128 9.64 -4.60 2.93
N GLU A 129 8.59 -4.63 2.12
CA GLU A 129 8.66 -4.37 0.68
C GLU A 129 9.06 -2.91 0.38
N ILE A 130 8.56 -1.95 1.15
CA ILE A 130 9.00 -0.55 1.08
C ILE A 130 10.48 -0.45 1.44
N LYS A 131 10.92 -1.11 2.51
CA LYS A 131 12.33 -1.08 2.92
C LYS A 131 13.24 -1.66 1.85
N LYS A 132 12.83 -2.74 1.19
CA LYS A 132 13.55 -3.32 0.05
C LYS A 132 13.69 -2.31 -1.10
N ALA A 133 12.61 -1.62 -1.46
CA ALA A 133 12.66 -0.56 -2.48
C ALA A 133 13.59 0.59 -2.05
N GLN A 134 13.49 1.06 -0.80
CA GLN A 134 14.35 2.12 -0.27
C GLN A 134 15.84 1.77 -0.34
N VAL A 135 16.20 0.53 0.00
CA VAL A 135 17.58 0.03 -0.09
C VAL A 135 18.03 -0.03 -1.55
N GLN A 136 17.19 -0.55 -2.45
CA GLN A 136 17.54 -0.70 -3.87
C GLN A 136 17.77 0.65 -4.57
N PHE A 137 16.99 1.67 -4.22
CA PHE A 137 17.07 3.00 -4.83
C PHE A 137 17.92 3.99 -4.03
N GLU A 138 18.56 3.55 -2.94
CA GLU A 138 19.35 4.38 -2.03
C GLU A 138 18.61 5.64 -1.55
N ASN A 139 17.28 5.54 -1.38
CA ASN A 139 16.41 6.65 -1.02
C ASN A 139 15.43 6.22 0.07
N ASN A 140 15.36 6.99 1.16
CA ASN A 140 14.49 6.67 2.30
C ASN A 140 13.03 7.10 2.09
N SER A 141 12.70 7.87 1.04
CA SER A 141 11.32 8.23 0.71
C SER A 141 10.77 7.34 -0.40
N ILE A 142 9.74 6.56 -0.08
CA ILE A 142 9.05 5.72 -1.07
C ILE A 142 8.27 6.58 -2.07
N GLY A 143 7.70 7.69 -1.63
CA GLY A 143 7.06 8.70 -2.46
C GLY A 143 8.02 9.28 -3.47
N ALA A 144 9.25 9.60 -3.08
CA ALA A 144 10.28 10.07 -4.02
C ALA A 144 10.64 8.99 -5.05
N ILE A 145 10.81 7.74 -4.62
CA ILE A 145 11.11 6.62 -5.54
C ILE A 145 10.00 6.45 -6.57
N VAL A 146 8.74 6.35 -6.11
CA VAL A 146 7.58 6.19 -7.00
C VAL A 146 7.44 7.40 -7.92
N PHE A 147 7.61 8.62 -7.40
CA PHE A 147 7.56 9.84 -8.19
C PHE A 147 8.58 9.81 -9.34
N GLU A 148 9.83 9.41 -9.07
CA GLU A 148 10.87 9.28 -10.10
C GLU A 148 10.56 8.19 -11.13
N ILE A 149 10.07 7.02 -10.69
CA ILE A 149 9.64 5.94 -11.60
C ILE A 149 8.53 6.46 -12.51
N CYS A 150 7.54 7.16 -11.94
CA CYS A 150 6.40 7.65 -12.68
C CYS A 150 6.77 8.79 -13.63
N ARG A 151 7.66 9.70 -13.21
CA ARG A 151 8.13 10.83 -14.02
C ARG A 151 9.04 10.40 -15.17
N GLY A 152 9.87 9.37 -14.95
CA GLY A 152 10.83 8.89 -15.94
C GLY A 152 10.23 7.86 -16.90
N ARG A 153 9.69 6.77 -16.38
CA ARG A 153 9.35 5.57 -17.16
C ARG A 153 7.87 5.48 -17.55
N LEU A 154 6.98 5.99 -16.71
CA LEU A 154 5.52 5.87 -16.91
C LEU A 154 4.85 7.11 -17.49
N LYS A 155 5.56 8.24 -17.54
CA LYS A 155 5.01 9.54 -17.97
C LYS A 155 4.35 9.46 -19.34
N ASP A 156 5.01 8.78 -20.28
CA ASP A 156 4.59 8.68 -21.67
C ASP A 156 3.73 7.42 -21.92
N ASN A 157 3.93 6.35 -21.15
CA ASN A 157 3.24 5.06 -21.32
C ASN A 157 1.82 5.02 -20.71
N LEU A 158 1.58 5.76 -19.62
CA LEU A 158 0.31 5.72 -18.88
C LEU A 158 -0.44 7.06 -18.90
N HIS A 159 -0.03 8.02 -19.74
CA HIS A 159 -0.53 9.40 -19.75
C HIS A 159 -0.48 10.09 -18.37
N LEU A 160 0.46 9.69 -17.51
CA LEU A 160 0.64 10.31 -16.20
C LEU A 160 1.22 11.71 -16.28
N ALA A 161 1.47 12.25 -17.48
CA ALA A 161 1.88 13.64 -17.68
C ALA A 161 0.99 14.65 -16.92
N ALA A 162 -0.30 14.36 -16.73
CA ALA A 162 -1.20 15.19 -15.94
C ALA A 162 -0.83 15.26 -14.45
N LEU A 163 -0.16 14.24 -13.88
CA LEU A 163 0.35 14.24 -12.51
C LEU A 163 1.59 15.13 -12.32
N PHE A 164 2.25 15.50 -13.42
CA PHE A 164 3.49 16.28 -13.41
C PHE A 164 3.34 17.64 -14.10
N GLY A 165 2.12 17.98 -14.51
CA GLY A 165 1.81 19.18 -15.27
C GLY A 165 1.39 20.34 -14.38
N ARG A 166 2.37 21.02 -13.77
CA ARG A 166 2.43 22.46 -13.45
C ARG A 166 3.67 22.77 -12.63
#